data_AF-A0A6P0JWZ1-F1
#
_entry.id   AF-A0A6P0JWZ1-F1
#
_cell.length_a   1.000
_cell.length_b   1.000
_cell.length_c   1.000
_cell.angle_alpha   90.00
_cell.angle_beta   90.00
_cell.angle_gamma   90.00
#
_symmetry.space_group_name_H-M   'P 1'
#
loop_
_entity.id
_entity.type
_entity.pdbx_description
1 polymer ?
#
loop_
_entity_poly.entity_id
_entity_poly.type
_entity_poly.pdbx_seq_one_letter_code
_entity_poly.pdbx_strand_id
1 'polypeptide(L)'
;MSQPKTISWGWRLIALLYAATLVFIGVSAYQQTLPAYFNHIPHYDTIGHIVLYLIATYLGHRVLRFRKIPFFGYRLPLFPVIFSVITIGDEYLQS
;
A
#
# COMPACT_ATOMS: atom_id res chain seq x y z
N MET A 1 -23.64 -23.91 5.09
CA MET A 1 -22.20 -23.74 5.42
C MET A 1 -21.49 -23.26 4.16
N SER A 2 -21.25 -21.97 4.01
CA SER A 2 -20.61 -21.41 2.80
C SER A 2 -19.10 -21.67 2.87
N GLN A 3 -18.58 -22.38 1.87
CA GLN A 3 -17.16 -22.64 1.71
C GLN A 3 -16.38 -21.32 1.79
N PRO A 4 -15.27 -21.24 2.56
CA PRO A 4 -14.48 -20.03 2.65
C PRO A 4 -13.92 -19.70 1.26
N LYS A 5 -14.48 -18.70 0.58
CA LYS A 5 -13.98 -18.21 -0.73
C LYS A 5 -12.46 -18.03 -0.65
N THR A 6 -11.73 -18.91 -1.34
CA THR A 6 -10.28 -18.84 -1.49
C THR A 6 -9.98 -17.66 -2.42
N ILE A 7 -8.91 -16.93 -2.11
CA ILE A 7 -8.43 -15.89 -3.02
C ILE A 7 -7.84 -16.58 -4.24
N SER A 8 -8.25 -16.14 -5.43
CA SER A 8 -7.66 -16.66 -6.66
C SER A 8 -6.18 -16.25 -6.75
N TRP A 9 -5.37 -17.13 -7.33
CA TRP A 9 -3.95 -16.89 -7.56
C TRP A 9 -3.68 -15.56 -8.29
N GLY A 10 -4.56 -15.17 -9.21
CA GLY A 10 -4.45 -13.89 -9.93
C GLY A 10 -4.45 -12.67 -9.00
N TRP A 11 -5.31 -12.63 -7.96
CA TRP A 11 -5.32 -11.50 -7.02
C TRP A 11 -4.05 -11.43 -6.17
N ARG A 12 -3.45 -12.58 -5.83
CA ARG A 12 -2.16 -12.61 -5.13
C ARG A 12 -1.05 -12.08 -6.03
N LEU A 13 -1.05 -12.46 -7.30
CA LEU A 13 -0.07 -11.99 -8.28
C LEU A 13 -0.20 -10.49 -8.53
N ILE A 14 -1.42 -9.96 -8.69
CA ILE A 14 -1.66 -8.52 -8.85
C ILE A 14 -1.16 -7.75 -7.62
N ALA A 15 -1.46 -8.23 -6.41
CA ALA A 15 -1.00 -7.58 -5.19
C ALA A 15 0.53 -7.62 -5.06
N LEU A 16 1.17 -8.73 -5.45
CA LEU A 16 2.63 -8.87 -5.46
C LEU A 16 3.28 -7.93 -6.48
N LEU A 17 2.77 -7.89 -7.71
CA LEU A 17 3.24 -6.96 -8.74
C LEU A 17 3.08 -5.51 -8.29
N TYR A 18 1.94 -5.18 -7.70
CA TYR A 18 1.69 -3.83 -7.18
C TYR A 18 2.63 -3.47 -6.03
N ALA A 19 2.89 -4.40 -5.11
CA ALA A 19 3.88 -4.20 -4.04
C ALA A 19 5.29 -3.98 -4.60
N ALA A 20 5.68 -4.73 -5.64
CA ALA A 20 6.96 -4.50 -6.32
C ALA A 20 7.02 -3.12 -7.00
N THR A 21 5.92 -2.66 -7.61
CA THR A 21 5.82 -1.30 -8.16
C THR A 21 5.98 -0.22 -7.09
N LEU A 22 5.36 -0.39 -5.92
CA LEU A 22 5.52 0.52 -4.78
C LEU A 22 6.96 0.66 -4.34
N VAL A 23 7.65 -0.47 -4.14
CA VAL A 23 9.07 -0.48 -3.76
C VAL A 23 9.92 0.16 -4.85
N PHE A 24 9.65 -0.14 -6.12
CA PHE A 24 10.38 0.45 -7.25
C PHE A 24 10.22 1.97 -7.31
N ILE A 25 9.00 2.49 -7.10
CA ILE A 25 8.73 3.93 -7.06
C ILE A 25 9.44 4.57 -5.85
N GLY A 26 9.36 3.96 -4.66
CA GLY A 26 10.04 4.44 -3.47
C GLY A 26 11.55 4.55 -3.67
N VAL A 27 12.21 3.49 -4.18
CA VAL A 27 13.65 3.52 -4.49
C VAL A 27 14.00 4.57 -5.54
N SER A 28 13.16 4.73 -6.56
CA SER A 28 13.35 5.76 -7.59
C SER A 28 13.22 7.18 -7.02
N ALA A 29 12.35 7.36 -6.03
CA ALA A 29 12.20 8.61 -5.31
C ALA A 29 13.41 8.94 -4.44
N TYR A 30 13.96 7.95 -3.73
CA TYR A 30 15.22 8.10 -2.98
C TYR A 30 16.41 8.53 -3.85
N GLN A 31 16.46 8.07 -5.10
CA GLN A 31 17.53 8.41 -6.04
C GLN A 31 17.33 9.76 -6.76
N GLN A 32 16.24 10.49 -6.47
CA GLN A 32 15.86 11.74 -7.12
C GLN A 32 15.77 11.66 -8.66
N THR A 33 15.62 10.45 -9.21
CA THR A 33 15.60 10.20 -10.67
C THR A 33 14.22 10.43 -11.29
N LEU A 34 13.31 11.06 -10.55
CA LEU A 34 11.95 11.32 -10.98
C LEU A 34 11.95 12.32 -12.14
N PRO A 35 11.21 12.05 -13.23
CA PRO A 35 11.18 12.94 -14.39
C PRO A 35 10.75 14.35 -13.99
N ALA A 36 11.51 15.37 -14.40
CA ALA A 36 11.22 16.78 -14.11
C ALA A 36 9.82 17.24 -14.59
N TYR A 37 9.17 16.46 -15.46
CA TYR A 37 7.77 16.67 -15.88
C TYR A 37 6.79 16.72 -14.69
N PHE A 38 7.05 15.97 -13.62
CA PHE A 38 6.18 15.97 -12.44
C PHE A 38 6.31 17.21 -11.55
N ASN A 39 7.38 18.00 -11.71
CA ASN A 39 7.57 19.26 -10.96
C ASN A 39 6.56 20.35 -11.34
N HIS A 40 5.82 20.18 -12.44
CA HIS A 40 4.73 21.08 -12.80
C HIS A 40 3.45 20.86 -11.98
N ILE A 41 3.32 19.71 -11.30
CA ILE A 41 2.15 19.40 -10.47
C ILE A 41 2.48 19.80 -9.04
N PRO A 42 1.80 20.80 -8.45
CA PRO A 42 2.00 21.16 -7.05
C PRO A 42 1.62 19.98 -6.16
N HIS A 43 2.47 19.64 -5.19
CA HIS A 43 2.27 18.51 -4.27
C HIS A 43 2.16 17.13 -4.96
N TYR A 44 2.80 16.96 -6.13
CA TYR A 44 2.75 15.68 -6.87
C TYR A 44 3.15 14.48 -5.99
N ASP A 45 4.14 14.68 -5.12
CA ASP A 45 4.64 13.67 -4.21
C ASP A 45 3.55 13.21 -3.24
N THR A 46 2.89 14.15 -2.55
CA THR A 46 1.79 13.86 -1.63
C THR A 46 0.60 13.18 -2.32
N ILE A 47 0.22 13.67 -3.51
CA ILE A 47 -0.90 13.10 -4.28
C ILE A 47 -0.55 11.66 -4.72
N GLY A 48 0.68 11.45 -5.18
CA GLY A 48 1.20 10.14 -5.55
C GLY A 48 1.13 9.16 -4.39
N HIS A 49 1.64 9.56 -3.22
CA HIS A 49 1.61 8.77 -1.99
C HIS A 49 0.18 8.38 -1.61
N ILE A 50 -0.77 9.33 -1.61
CA ILE A 50 -2.18 9.05 -1.30
C ILE A 50 -2.76 7.99 -2.25
N VAL A 51 -2.61 8.18 -3.57
CA VAL A 51 -3.17 7.25 -4.57
C VAL A 51 -2.54 5.87 -4.45
N LEU A 52 -1.21 5.82 -4.32
CA LEU A 52 -0.48 4.57 -4.19
C LEU A 52 -0.89 3.82 -2.93
N TYR A 53 -1.00 4.51 -1.79
CA TYR A 53 -1.36 3.91 -0.52
C TYR A 53 -2.81 3.43 -0.47
N LEU A 54 -3.75 4.15 -1.09
CA LEU A 54 -5.15 3.72 -1.20
C LEU A 54 -5.28 2.40 -1.97
N ILE A 55 -4.59 2.29 -3.11
CA ILE A 55 -4.61 1.08 -3.93
C ILE A 55 -3.90 -0.07 -3.21
N ALA A 56 -2.75 0.18 -2.56
CA ALA A 56 -2.03 -0.79 -1.76
C ALA A 56 -2.91 -1.35 -0.65
N THR A 57 -3.55 -0.45 0.08
CA THR A 57 -4.44 -0.76 1.19
C THR A 57 -5.60 -1.61 0.73
N TYR A 58 -6.25 -1.26 -0.39
CA TYR A 58 -7.35 -2.05 -0.95
C TYR A 58 -6.89 -3.46 -1.37
N LEU A 59 -5.80 -3.56 -2.13
CA LEU A 59 -5.26 -4.84 -2.61
C LEU A 59 -4.86 -5.76 -1.45
N GLY A 60 -4.10 -5.23 -0.50
CA GLY A 60 -3.64 -6.01 0.65
C GLY A 60 -4.78 -6.41 1.59
N HIS A 61 -5.75 -5.52 1.82
CA HIS A 61 -6.95 -5.84 2.58
C HIS A 61 -7.75 -6.97 1.90
N ARG A 62 -7.87 -6.94 0.57
CA ARG A 62 -8.49 -8.01 -0.22
C ARG A 62 -7.71 -9.31 -0.15
N VAL A 63 -6.38 -9.29 -0.22
CA VAL A 63 -5.51 -10.47 -0.10
C VAL A 63 -5.49 -11.07 1.30
N LEU A 64 -5.67 -10.25 2.34
CA LEU A 64 -5.89 -10.72 3.71
C LEU A 64 -7.34 -11.11 3.99
N ARG A 65 -8.20 -11.19 2.96
CA ARG A 65 -9.61 -11.60 3.07
C ARG A 65 -10.41 -10.74 4.04
N PHE A 66 -10.11 -9.44 4.10
CA PHE A 66 -10.76 -8.52 5.03
C PHE A 66 -10.63 -8.96 6.50
N ARG A 67 -9.53 -9.66 6.83
CA ARG A 67 -9.24 -10.06 8.20
C ARG A 67 -9.10 -8.81 9.07
N LYS A 68 -9.87 -8.81 10.15
CA LYS A 68 -9.85 -7.76 11.17
C LYS A 68 -9.25 -8.33 12.45
N ILE A 69 -8.53 -7.50 13.18
CA ILE A 69 -8.02 -7.79 14.52
C ILE A 69 -8.81 -7.00 15.55
N PRO A 70 -9.14 -7.60 16.71
CA PRO A 70 -9.72 -6.85 17.81
C PRO A 70 -8.65 -5.94 18.42
N PHE A 71 -8.97 -4.66 18.58
CA PHE A 71 -8.10 -3.68 19.22
C PHE A 71 -8.96 -2.69 20.01
N PHE A 72 -8.76 -2.61 21.33
CA PHE A 72 -9.45 -1.67 22.22
C PHE A 72 -10.98 -1.60 22.04
N GLY A 73 -11.64 -2.76 21.83
CA GLY A 73 -13.09 -2.87 21.63
C GLY A 73 -13.57 -2.68 20.18
N TYR A 74 -12.69 -2.26 19.26
CA TYR A 74 -13.00 -2.12 17.84
C TYR A 74 -12.37 -3.24 17.00
N ARG A 75 -12.92 -3.48 15.79
CA ARG A 75 -12.38 -4.44 14.82
C ARG A 75 -11.63 -3.69 13.73
N LEU A 76 -10.32 -3.53 13.91
CA LEU A 76 -9.48 -2.84 12.95
C LEU A 76 -9.07 -3.77 11.80
N PRO A 77 -9.04 -3.28 10.56
CA PRO A 77 -8.56 -4.07 9.45
C PRO A 77 -7.04 -4.32 9.57
N LEU A 78 -6.62 -5.57 9.42
CA LEU A 78 -5.23 -5.96 9.69
C LEU A 78 -4.24 -5.33 8.70
N PHE A 79 -4.56 -5.39 7.40
CA PHE A 79 -3.65 -4.88 6.37
C PHE A 79 -3.40 -3.37 6.47
N PRO A 80 -4.45 -2.51 6.55
CA PRO A 80 -4.23 -1.07 6.68
C PRO A 80 -3.39 -0.71 7.90
N VAL A 81 -3.60 -1.38 9.05
CA VAL A 81 -2.81 -1.12 10.26
C VAL A 81 -1.34 -1.45 10.05
N ILE A 82 -1.03 -2.65 9.54
CA ILE A 82 0.37 -3.06 9.28
C ILE A 82 1.01 -2.14 8.23
N PHE A 83 0.27 -1.87 7.15
CA PHE A 83 0.73 -1.03 6.06
C PHE A 83 1.10 0.35 6.60
N SER A 84 0.17 1.04 7.28
CA SER A 84 0.43 2.36 7.87
C SER A 84 1.66 2.41 8.79
N VAL A 85 1.89 1.39 9.62
CA VAL A 85 3.09 1.33 10.48
C VAL A 85 4.37 1.27 9.66
N ILE A 86 4.39 0.44 8.61
CA ILE A 86 5.53 0.33 7.70
C ILE A 86 5.74 1.66 6.98
N THR A 87 4.67 2.25 6.45
CA THR A 87 4.73 3.48 5.65
C THR A 87 5.22 4.67 6.44
N ILE A 88 4.73 4.84 7.67
CA ILE A 88 5.19 5.89 8.58
C ILE A 88 6.68 5.69 8.88
N GLY A 89 7.12 4.45 9.13
CA GLY A 89 8.53 4.15 9.35
C GLY A 89 9.40 4.48 8.14
N ASP A 90 8.93 4.20 6.93
CA ASP A 90 9.63 4.50 5.68
C ASP A 90 9.74 6.00 5.43
N GLU A 91 8.65 6.75 5.65
CA GLU A 91 8.65 8.23 5.58
C GLU A 91 9.64 8.85 6.58
N TYR A 92 9.72 8.33 7.81
CA TYR A 92 10.71 8.80 8.80
C TYR A 92 12.16 8.50 8.42
N LEU A 93 12.41 7.46 7.63
CA LEU A 93 13.75 7.13 7.14
C LEU A 93 14.11 7.95 5.89
N GLN A 94 13.10 8.37 5.12
CA GLN A 94 13.26 9.14 3.90
C GLN A 94 13.38 10.66 4.15
N SER A 95 12.92 11.14 5.32
CA SER A 95 12.99 12.54 5.78
C SER A 95 14.35 12.92 6.36
#